data_AF-A0A6L5EYS9-F1
#
_entry.id   AF-A0A6L5EYS9-F1
#
_cell.length_a   1.000
_cell.length_b   1.000
_cell.length_c   1.000
_cell.angle_alpha   90.00
_cell.angle_beta   90.00
_cell.angle_gamma   90.00
#
_symmetry.space_group_name_H-M   'P 1'
#
loop_
_entity.id
_entity.type
_entity.pdbx_description
1 polymer ?
#
loop_
_entity_poly.entity_id
_entity_poly.type
_entity_poly.pdbx_seq_one_letter_code
_entity_poly.pdbx_strand_id
1 'polypeptide(L)'
;MPDPSSHQYDIKRTRLRAEYDEEVVPDQGADAEANRTLQRDYPPRRKGDPDRAAGPKGDRGTSRGDPAIGDEPRPLSDGLELRSSAFSDHTLIPDRYAYDQDNLSPPLEWRGIPGNAQELALLCEDPDAPNGTFVHWVVTGIAASSGGAAEGDLPGDVTGPNGFGEHGWGGPHPPAGDEAHRYFFRLYAADRPLQLPGRATADDVHAALHGHVLSRGTLVGLFAR
;
A
#
# COMPACT_ATOMS: atom_id res chain seq x y z
N MET A 1 7.68 -8.19 30.05
CA MET A 1 7.69 -7.41 28.81
C MET A 1 6.26 -6.96 28.56
N PRO A 2 5.94 -5.65 28.43
CA PRO A 2 4.90 -5.33 27.46
C PRO A 2 5.39 -5.85 26.09
N ASP A 3 4.52 -6.51 25.36
CA ASP A 3 4.85 -7.13 24.06
C ASP A 3 5.47 -6.07 23.12
N PRO A 4 6.56 -6.36 22.38
CA PRO A 4 7.11 -5.44 21.38
C PRO A 4 6.10 -5.04 20.29
N SER A 5 5.01 -5.79 20.12
CA SER A 5 3.85 -5.48 19.27
C SER A 5 2.68 -4.80 20.02
N SER A 6 2.85 -4.50 21.30
CA SER A 6 1.84 -3.85 22.11
C SER A 6 1.84 -2.34 21.86
N HIS A 7 0.64 -1.79 21.71
CA HIS A 7 0.39 -0.36 21.73
C HIS A 7 1.01 0.36 22.96
N GLN A 8 1.13 -0.32 24.10
CA GLN A 8 1.80 0.25 25.28
C GLN A 8 3.31 0.40 25.13
N TYR A 9 3.95 -0.43 24.29
CA TYR A 9 5.36 -0.33 23.93
C TYR A 9 5.60 0.88 23.02
N ASP A 10 4.75 1.06 22.00
CA ASP A 10 4.84 2.18 21.07
C ASP A 10 4.60 3.53 21.76
N ILE A 11 3.63 3.62 22.67
CA ILE A 11 3.37 4.83 23.45
C ILE A 11 4.59 5.20 24.32
N LYS A 12 5.20 4.21 25.00
CA LYS A 12 6.38 4.46 25.84
C LYS A 12 7.59 4.86 25.01
N ARG A 13 7.82 4.21 23.87
CA ARG A 13 8.93 4.52 22.95
C ARG A 13 8.81 5.93 22.38
N THR A 14 7.61 6.34 21.95
CA THR A 14 7.37 7.69 21.44
C THR A 14 7.58 8.75 22.51
N ARG A 15 7.17 8.48 23.76
CA ARG A 15 7.35 9.42 24.89
C ARG A 15 8.81 9.58 25.29
N LEU A 16 9.57 8.49 25.31
CA LEU A 16 11.02 8.51 25.57
C LEU A 16 11.79 9.23 24.46
N ARG A 17 11.40 9.06 23.18
CA ARG A 17 12.02 9.77 22.06
C ARG A 17 11.86 11.29 22.20
N ALA A 18 10.66 11.75 22.54
CA ALA A 18 10.39 13.17 22.76
C ALA A 18 11.16 13.74 23.97
N GLU A 19 11.44 12.92 24.98
CA GLU A 19 12.21 13.32 26.18
C GLU A 19 13.72 13.44 25.90
N TYR A 20 14.24 12.75 24.86
CA TYR A 20 15.65 12.83 24.46
C TYR A 20 15.96 13.90 23.39
N ASP A 21 14.95 14.42 22.68
CA ASP A 21 15.11 15.50 21.71
C ASP A 21 15.32 16.88 22.35
N GLU A 22 15.01 17.07 23.64
CA GLU A 22 15.13 18.38 24.30
C GLU A 22 16.40 18.58 25.16
N GLU A 23 17.15 17.54 25.55
CA GLU A 23 18.43 17.73 26.26
C GLU A 23 19.49 16.64 25.93
N VAL A 24 20.55 17.06 25.21
CA VAL A 24 21.96 16.58 25.28
C VAL A 24 22.52 15.59 24.22
N VAL A 25 21.80 15.11 23.19
CA VAL A 25 22.42 14.20 22.17
C VAL A 25 22.02 14.50 20.70
N PRO A 26 22.96 14.57 19.73
CA PRO A 26 22.63 14.74 18.30
C PRO A 26 21.85 13.55 17.71
N ASP A 27 20.94 13.86 16.78
CA ASP A 27 19.90 13.02 16.13
C ASP A 27 20.30 11.58 15.72
N GLN A 28 21.58 11.29 15.45
CA GLN A 28 22.04 9.94 15.09
C GLN A 28 22.26 8.99 16.28
N GLY A 29 22.17 9.48 17.53
CA GLY A 29 22.46 8.72 18.75
C GLY A 29 21.24 8.31 19.60
N ALA A 30 20.08 8.94 19.39
CA ALA A 30 18.93 8.82 20.29
C ALA A 30 18.36 7.39 20.36
N ASP A 31 18.23 6.71 19.21
CA ASP A 31 17.75 5.33 19.15
C ASP A 31 18.70 4.34 19.84
N ALA A 32 20.02 4.57 19.74
CA ALA A 32 21.03 3.73 20.35
C ALA A 32 21.11 3.95 21.88
N GLU A 33 20.86 5.17 22.35
CA GLU A 33 20.82 5.51 23.77
C GLU A 33 19.53 5.00 24.44
N ALA A 34 18.38 5.17 23.77
CA ALA A 34 17.09 4.64 24.24
C ALA A 34 17.12 3.10 24.37
N ASN A 35 17.71 2.41 23.38
CA ASN A 35 17.89 0.97 23.45
C ASN A 35 18.85 0.53 24.57
N ARG A 36 19.92 1.30 24.83
CA ARG A 36 20.85 1.01 25.94
C ARG A 36 20.19 1.18 27.30
N THR A 37 19.42 2.26 27.49
CA THR A 37 18.68 2.51 28.74
C THR A 37 17.67 1.39 29.01
N LEU A 38 16.90 0.99 27.98
CA LEU A 38 15.93 -0.11 28.12
C LEU A 38 16.58 -1.46 28.42
N GLN A 39 17.76 -1.75 27.86
CA GLN A 39 18.50 -2.99 28.13
C GLN A 39 19.16 -3.00 29.51
N ARG A 40 19.54 -1.84 30.06
CA ARG A 40 20.04 -1.72 31.43
C ARG A 40 18.93 -1.99 32.45
N ASP A 41 17.76 -1.40 32.22
CA ASP A 41 16.65 -1.47 33.16
C ASP A 41 15.86 -2.78 33.00
N TYR A 42 15.96 -3.44 31.84
CA TYR A 42 15.32 -4.73 31.53
C TYR A 42 16.26 -5.67 30.74
N PRO A 43 17.25 -6.30 31.39
CA PRO A 43 18.17 -7.20 30.70
C PRO A 43 17.44 -8.40 30.07
N PRO A 44 17.82 -8.84 28.86
CA PRO A 44 17.19 -9.97 28.19
C PRO A 44 17.36 -11.26 29.00
N ARG A 45 16.25 -11.95 29.27
CA ARG A 45 16.25 -13.22 30.02
C ARG A 45 16.86 -14.34 29.19
N ARG A 46 17.77 -15.10 29.80
CA ARG A 46 18.48 -16.19 29.11
C ARG A 46 17.56 -17.39 28.89
N LYS A 47 17.84 -18.14 27.83
CA LYS A 47 17.17 -19.42 27.55
C LYS A 47 17.45 -20.38 28.72
N GLY A 48 16.41 -20.74 29.47
CA GLY A 48 16.51 -21.57 30.69
C GLY A 48 16.08 -20.88 31.99
N ASP A 49 15.70 -19.61 31.95
CA ASP A 49 15.17 -18.87 33.11
C ASP A 49 13.82 -19.48 33.58
N PRO A 50 13.70 -19.89 34.86
CA PRO A 50 12.50 -20.56 35.38
C PRO A 50 11.23 -19.71 35.38
N ASP A 51 11.37 -18.37 35.35
CA ASP A 51 10.23 -17.44 35.27
C ASP A 51 9.86 -17.07 33.82
N ARG A 52 10.39 -17.79 32.83
CA ARG A 52 9.93 -17.67 31.44
C ARG A 52 8.61 -18.42 31.30
N ALA A 53 7.50 -17.70 31.14
CA ALA A 53 6.19 -18.29 30.89
C ALA A 53 6.25 -19.30 29.74
N ALA A 54 5.88 -20.55 30.02
CA ALA A 54 5.65 -21.56 29.01
C ALA A 54 4.36 -21.19 28.26
N GLY A 55 4.48 -20.77 26.99
CA GLY A 55 3.31 -20.59 26.14
C GLY A 55 2.50 -21.89 26.06
N PRO A 56 1.17 -21.80 25.87
CA PRO A 56 0.31 -22.98 25.92
C PRO A 56 0.71 -24.01 24.87
N LYS A 57 0.86 -25.27 25.31
CA LYS A 57 1.01 -26.44 24.42
C LYS A 57 -0.40 -26.91 24.03
N GLY A 58 -0.79 -26.72 22.77
CA GLY A 58 -2.08 -27.21 22.27
C GLY A 58 -2.07 -28.72 22.06
N ASP A 59 -3.06 -29.41 22.62
CA ASP A 59 -3.35 -30.83 22.36
C ASP A 59 -4.28 -30.99 21.14
N ARG A 60 -4.09 -32.08 20.40
CA ARG A 60 -4.82 -32.41 19.17
C ARG A 60 -6.22 -32.94 19.48
N GLY A 61 -7.27 -32.27 18.99
CA GLY A 61 -8.68 -32.67 19.15
C GLY A 61 -9.51 -32.36 17.90
N THR A 62 -10.26 -33.37 17.45
CA THR A 62 -11.07 -33.45 16.23
C THR A 62 -12.40 -32.70 16.33
N SER A 63 -12.64 -31.70 15.49
CA SER A 63 -13.96 -31.10 15.28
C SER A 63 -14.29 -31.07 13.79
N ARG A 64 -15.42 -31.69 13.47
CA ARG A 64 -15.95 -31.92 12.13
C ARG A 64 -16.55 -30.60 11.62
N GLY A 65 -15.78 -29.83 10.87
CA GLY A 65 -16.23 -28.57 10.27
C GLY A 65 -15.19 -27.45 10.27
N ASP A 66 -14.09 -27.57 11.03
CA ASP A 66 -12.96 -26.64 10.96
C ASP A 66 -11.94 -27.15 9.91
N PRO A 67 -11.30 -26.26 9.13
CA PRO A 67 -10.27 -26.66 8.18
C PRO A 67 -9.13 -27.39 8.91
N ALA A 68 -8.67 -28.49 8.31
CA ALA A 68 -7.64 -29.32 8.90
C ALA A 68 -6.31 -28.56 9.05
N ILE A 69 -5.59 -28.80 10.14
CA ILE A 69 -4.17 -28.46 10.30
C ILE A 69 -3.41 -29.28 9.25
N GLY A 70 -3.33 -28.78 8.02
CA GLY A 70 -2.90 -29.53 6.85
C GLY A 70 -3.36 -28.94 5.52
N ASP A 71 -4.37 -28.06 5.52
CA ASP A 71 -4.49 -27.10 4.42
C ASP A 71 -3.29 -26.16 4.52
N GLU A 72 -2.42 -26.17 3.50
CA GLU A 72 -1.37 -25.17 3.42
C GLU A 72 -2.02 -23.79 3.46
N PRO A 73 -1.51 -22.84 4.28
CA PRO A 73 -1.95 -21.47 4.18
C PRO A 73 -1.79 -21.07 2.72
N ARG A 74 -2.90 -20.69 2.08
CA ARG A 74 -2.86 -20.22 0.70
C ARG A 74 -1.79 -19.11 0.68
N PRO A 75 -0.65 -19.31 -0.01
CA PRO A 75 0.40 -18.31 0.06
C PRO A 75 -0.21 -17.02 -0.50
N LEU A 76 -0.16 -15.95 0.29
CA LEU A 76 -0.06 -14.61 -0.28
C LEU A 76 1.21 -14.68 -1.12
N SER A 77 1.04 -15.00 -2.40
CA SER A 77 2.13 -15.16 -3.35
C SER A 77 2.86 -13.82 -3.43
N ASP A 78 4.18 -13.90 -3.62
CA ASP A 78 5.09 -12.77 -3.74
C ASP A 78 4.44 -11.58 -4.45
N GLY A 79 4.42 -10.45 -3.75
CA GLY A 79 3.49 -9.35 -3.99
C GLY A 79 3.56 -8.81 -5.41
N LEU A 80 2.37 -8.58 -5.99
CA LEU A 80 2.20 -7.79 -7.20
C LEU A 80 2.98 -6.48 -7.06
N GLU A 81 3.93 -6.30 -7.96
CA GLU A 81 4.81 -5.15 -7.96
C GLU A 81 4.36 -4.17 -9.04
N LEU A 82 4.33 -2.88 -8.71
CA LEU A 82 3.99 -1.79 -9.63
C LEU A 82 5.12 -0.78 -9.65
N ARG A 83 5.58 -0.40 -10.83
CA ARG A 83 6.70 0.53 -11.02
C ARG A 83 6.41 1.48 -12.18
N SER A 84 7.18 2.56 -12.26
CA SER A 84 7.26 3.43 -13.43
C SER A 84 8.72 3.64 -13.81
N SER A 85 9.02 3.72 -15.11
CA SER A 85 10.33 4.18 -15.58
C SER A 85 10.49 5.70 -15.45
N ALA A 86 9.41 6.43 -15.21
CA ALA A 86 9.41 7.89 -15.19
C ALA A 86 9.65 8.48 -13.78
N PHE A 87 9.31 7.74 -12.73
CA PHE A 87 9.56 8.13 -11.34
C PHE A 87 9.66 6.90 -10.44
N SER A 88 10.41 7.03 -9.34
CA SER A 88 10.49 6.01 -8.29
C SER A 88 9.43 6.23 -7.22
N ASP A 89 9.18 5.20 -6.41
CA ASP A 89 8.24 5.30 -5.31
C ASP A 89 8.59 6.44 -4.34
N HIS A 90 7.59 7.23 -3.96
CA HIS A 90 7.68 8.45 -3.16
C HIS A 90 8.60 9.54 -3.72
N THR A 91 8.77 9.60 -5.05
CA THR A 91 9.52 10.67 -5.73
C THR A 91 8.61 11.52 -6.62
N LEU A 92 9.13 12.66 -7.10
CA LEU A 92 8.36 13.58 -7.92
C LEU A 92 7.95 12.96 -9.27
N ILE A 93 6.67 13.07 -9.58
CA ILE A 93 6.13 12.79 -10.91
C ILE A 93 6.59 13.92 -11.85
N PRO A 94 7.18 13.61 -13.02
CA PRO A 94 7.57 14.64 -13.99
C PRO A 94 6.40 15.50 -14.47
N ASP A 95 6.64 16.79 -14.63
CA ASP A 95 5.62 17.81 -15.00
C ASP A 95 4.76 17.42 -16.19
N ARG A 96 5.33 16.74 -17.18
CA ARG A 96 4.58 16.32 -18.37
C ARG A 96 3.34 15.45 -18.07
N TYR A 97 3.30 14.76 -16.95
CA TYR A 97 2.14 13.95 -16.55
C TYR A 97 1.08 14.76 -15.79
N ALA A 98 1.36 16.01 -15.43
CA ALA A 98 0.45 16.93 -14.78
C ALA A 98 -0.66 17.39 -15.73
N TYR A 99 -1.80 17.77 -15.14
CA TYR A 99 -3.02 18.11 -15.88
C TYR A 99 -2.87 19.35 -16.78
N ASP A 100 -2.10 20.34 -16.33
CA ASP A 100 -1.86 21.61 -17.04
C ASP A 100 -0.62 21.58 -17.95
N GLN A 101 -0.04 20.39 -18.18
CA GLN A 101 1.11 20.15 -19.06
C GLN A 101 0.69 19.25 -20.25
N ASP A 102 1.39 18.15 -20.52
CA ASP A 102 1.01 17.22 -21.60
C ASP A 102 -0.19 16.33 -21.21
N ASN A 103 -0.47 16.19 -19.90
CA ASN A 103 -1.53 15.37 -19.33
C ASN A 103 -1.56 13.92 -19.88
N LEU A 104 -0.38 13.33 -20.07
CA LEU A 104 -0.23 11.92 -20.45
C LEU A 104 -0.22 11.04 -19.19
N SER A 105 -0.72 9.81 -19.29
CA SER A 105 -0.53 8.83 -18.22
C SER A 105 0.95 8.43 -18.15
N PRO A 106 1.52 8.24 -16.94
CA PRO A 106 2.89 7.77 -16.82
C PRO A 106 3.02 6.32 -17.31
N PRO A 107 4.19 5.93 -17.85
CA PRO A 107 4.44 4.53 -18.17
C PRO A 107 4.42 3.71 -16.89
N LEU A 108 3.70 2.60 -16.89
CA LEU A 108 3.57 1.70 -15.75
C LEU A 108 4.00 0.29 -16.14
N GLU A 109 4.73 -0.37 -15.26
CA GLU A 109 5.14 -1.77 -15.41
C GLU A 109 4.75 -2.54 -14.16
N TRP A 110 4.26 -3.75 -14.33
CA TRP A 110 3.92 -4.61 -13.20
C TRP A 110 4.33 -6.05 -13.39
N ARG A 111 4.65 -6.71 -12.28
CA ARG A 111 5.17 -8.08 -12.22
C ARG A 111 4.60 -8.81 -11.01
N GLY A 112 4.71 -10.12 -10.99
CA GLY A 112 4.21 -10.93 -9.87
C GLY A 112 2.69 -11.07 -9.84
N ILE A 113 2.03 -11.05 -11.00
CA ILE A 113 0.59 -11.33 -11.09
C ILE A 113 0.35 -12.80 -10.67
N PRO A 114 -0.54 -13.07 -9.70
CA PRO A 114 -0.89 -14.43 -9.32
C PRO A 114 -1.46 -15.21 -10.50
N GLY A 115 -1.03 -16.47 -10.67
CA GLY A 115 -1.44 -17.29 -11.83
C GLY A 115 -2.94 -17.61 -11.91
N ASN A 116 -3.69 -17.38 -10.84
CA ASN A 116 -5.15 -17.52 -10.79
C ASN A 116 -5.90 -16.18 -10.89
N ALA A 117 -5.21 -15.07 -11.21
CA ALA A 117 -5.85 -13.80 -11.50
C ALA A 117 -6.60 -13.86 -12.84
N GLN A 118 -7.82 -13.31 -12.86
CA GLN A 118 -8.66 -13.26 -14.05
C GLN A 118 -8.73 -11.86 -14.67
N GLU A 119 -8.64 -10.82 -13.85
CA GLU A 119 -8.69 -9.42 -14.27
C GLU A 119 -7.78 -8.57 -13.37
N LEU A 120 -7.16 -7.53 -13.94
CA LEU A 120 -6.53 -6.47 -13.15
C LEU A 120 -7.36 -5.17 -13.22
N ALA A 121 -7.28 -4.39 -12.15
CA ALA A 121 -7.83 -3.05 -12.09
C ALA A 121 -6.78 -2.07 -11.57
N LEU A 122 -6.73 -0.87 -12.16
CA LEU A 122 -5.81 0.20 -11.80
C LEU A 122 -6.61 1.41 -11.33
N LEU A 123 -6.26 1.91 -10.15
CA LEU A 123 -6.77 3.17 -9.60
C LEU A 123 -5.60 4.13 -9.35
N CYS A 124 -5.81 5.41 -9.59
CA CYS A 124 -4.94 6.48 -9.08
C CYS A 124 -5.76 7.43 -8.22
N GLU A 125 -5.38 7.58 -6.95
CA GLU A 125 -6.14 8.32 -5.94
C GLU A 125 -5.20 9.29 -5.19
N ASP A 126 -5.65 10.53 -4.98
CA ASP A 126 -4.98 11.57 -4.19
C ASP A 126 -5.78 11.85 -2.91
N PRO A 127 -5.38 11.30 -1.75
CA PRO A 127 -6.07 11.54 -0.48
C PRO A 127 -5.73 12.90 0.14
N ASP A 128 -4.76 13.64 -0.41
CA ASP A 128 -4.30 14.92 0.12
C ASP A 128 -5.10 16.10 -0.48
N ALA A 129 -5.98 15.83 -1.45
CA ALA A 129 -6.86 16.83 -2.03
C ALA A 129 -7.80 17.51 -1.00
N PRO A 130 -8.06 18.84 -1.12
CA PRO A 130 -8.76 19.61 -0.08
C PRO A 130 -10.19 19.15 0.26
N ASN A 131 -10.87 18.46 -0.67
CA ASN A 131 -12.27 18.05 -0.54
C ASN A 131 -12.42 16.53 -0.34
N GLY A 132 -11.38 15.87 0.18
CA GLY A 132 -11.31 14.41 0.29
C GLY A 132 -10.64 13.78 -0.94
N THR A 133 -10.59 12.44 -0.96
CA THR A 133 -9.85 11.70 -1.99
C THR A 133 -10.29 12.07 -3.40
N PHE A 134 -9.35 12.56 -4.20
CA PHE A 134 -9.55 12.86 -5.61
C PHE A 134 -9.10 11.69 -6.49
N VAL A 135 -9.96 11.28 -7.42
CA VAL A 135 -9.68 10.14 -8.30
C VAL A 135 -9.05 10.66 -9.60
N HIS A 136 -7.81 10.27 -9.88
CA HIS A 136 -7.07 10.67 -11.08
C HIS A 136 -7.21 9.66 -12.23
N TRP A 137 -7.43 8.38 -11.92
CA TRP A 137 -7.56 7.34 -12.93
C TRP A 137 -8.35 6.14 -12.43
N VAL A 138 -9.24 5.62 -13.27
CA VAL A 138 -9.97 4.37 -13.03
C VAL A 138 -9.89 3.53 -14.30
N VAL A 139 -9.26 2.37 -14.22
CA VAL A 139 -9.17 1.41 -15.34
C VAL A 139 -9.53 0.02 -14.86
N THR A 140 -10.41 -0.65 -15.59
CA THR A 140 -10.80 -2.05 -15.37
C THR A 140 -10.71 -2.83 -16.68
N GLY A 141 -10.90 -4.15 -16.61
CA GLY A 141 -10.76 -5.03 -17.77
C GLY A 141 -9.32 -5.18 -18.25
N ILE A 142 -8.32 -4.92 -17.40
CA ILE A 142 -6.92 -5.14 -17.77
C ILE A 142 -6.68 -6.65 -17.76
N ALA A 143 -6.16 -7.21 -18.86
CA ALA A 143 -5.87 -8.63 -18.96
C ALA A 143 -4.82 -9.06 -17.92
N ALA A 144 -5.06 -10.19 -17.23
CA ALA A 144 -4.11 -10.75 -16.26
C ALA A 144 -2.77 -11.20 -16.89
N SER A 145 -2.69 -11.29 -18.22
CA SER A 145 -1.45 -11.53 -18.96
C SER A 145 -0.68 -10.24 -19.32
N SER A 146 -1.26 -9.06 -19.08
CA SER A 146 -0.59 -7.78 -19.33
C SER A 146 0.54 -7.54 -18.32
N GLY A 147 1.60 -6.86 -18.76
CA GLY A 147 2.76 -6.51 -17.91
C GLY A 147 3.00 -5.01 -17.73
N GLY A 148 2.13 -4.15 -18.27
CA GLY A 148 2.29 -2.71 -18.18
C GLY A 148 1.43 -1.90 -19.15
N ALA A 149 1.64 -0.59 -19.12
CA ALA A 149 1.10 0.40 -20.04
C ALA A 149 2.24 1.34 -20.47
N ALA A 150 2.35 1.65 -21.75
CA ALA A 150 3.25 2.72 -22.19
C ALA A 150 2.69 4.09 -21.78
N GLU A 151 3.51 5.12 -21.88
CA GLU A 151 3.08 6.51 -21.66
C GLU A 151 1.90 6.87 -22.57
N GLY A 152 0.83 7.40 -21.98
CA GLY A 152 -0.39 7.79 -22.69
C GLY A 152 -1.30 6.62 -23.12
N ASP A 153 -0.87 5.37 -22.94
CA ASP A 153 -1.68 4.20 -23.30
C ASP A 153 -2.73 3.89 -22.22
N LEU A 154 -3.83 3.30 -22.68
CA LEU A 154 -4.86 2.74 -21.84
C LEU A 154 -4.65 1.22 -21.68
N PRO A 155 -4.36 0.70 -20.46
CA PRO A 155 -4.06 -0.73 -20.28
C PRO A 155 -5.27 -1.67 -20.26
N GLY A 156 -6.50 -1.16 -20.33
CA GLY A 156 -7.73 -1.96 -20.21
C GLY A 156 -8.85 -1.48 -21.12
N ASP A 157 -10.00 -2.13 -21.03
CA ASP A 157 -11.13 -1.90 -21.94
C ASP A 157 -12.09 -0.80 -21.45
N VAL A 158 -12.04 -0.48 -20.15
CA VAL A 158 -12.99 0.43 -19.50
C VAL A 158 -12.26 1.47 -18.68
N THR A 159 -12.61 2.74 -18.93
CA THR A 159 -12.21 3.87 -18.10
C THR A 159 -13.41 4.46 -17.39
N GLY A 160 -13.36 4.52 -16.06
CA GLY A 160 -14.34 5.27 -15.26
C GLY A 160 -14.16 6.78 -15.39
N PRO A 161 -15.14 7.58 -14.93
CA PRO A 161 -14.94 9.01 -14.76
C PRO A 161 -13.89 9.29 -13.67
N ASN A 162 -12.97 10.20 -13.94
CA ASN A 162 -12.05 10.77 -12.95
C ASN A 162 -12.71 11.96 -12.22
N GLY A 163 -12.01 12.53 -11.23
CA GLY A 163 -12.49 13.65 -10.41
C GLY A 163 -12.71 14.96 -11.19
N PHE A 164 -12.18 15.08 -12.41
CA PHE A 164 -12.45 16.19 -13.32
C PHE A 164 -13.75 15.99 -14.13
N GLY A 165 -14.38 14.81 -14.02
CA GLY A 165 -15.56 14.43 -14.81
C GLY A 165 -15.22 13.88 -16.21
N GLU A 166 -13.94 13.64 -16.49
CA GLU A 166 -13.42 13.13 -17.75
C GLU A 166 -13.18 11.62 -17.69
N HIS A 167 -12.99 10.96 -18.83
CA HIS A 167 -12.66 9.53 -18.87
C HIS A 167 -11.15 9.36 -19.08
N GLY A 168 -10.54 8.45 -18.32
CA GLY A 168 -9.12 8.17 -18.41
C GLY A 168 -8.29 9.01 -17.44
N TRP A 169 -7.00 9.19 -17.78
CA TRP A 169 -6.04 9.87 -16.94
C TRP A 169 -6.34 11.37 -16.83
N GLY A 170 -6.48 11.86 -15.61
CA GLY A 170 -6.37 13.28 -15.30
C GLY A 170 -5.16 13.47 -14.39
N GLY A 171 -4.15 14.20 -14.85
CA GLY A 171 -2.89 14.37 -14.15
C GLY A 171 -2.97 15.10 -12.81
N PRO A 172 -1.87 15.10 -12.02
CA PRO A 172 -1.70 15.98 -10.88
C PRO A 172 -2.04 17.44 -11.18
N HIS A 173 -2.79 18.08 -10.31
CA HIS A 173 -3.06 19.52 -10.36
C HIS A 173 -3.38 20.06 -8.96
N PRO A 174 -2.45 19.93 -7.99
CA PRO A 174 -2.67 20.44 -6.64
C PRO A 174 -2.77 21.98 -6.66
N PRO A 175 -3.35 22.59 -5.63
CA PRO A 175 -3.28 24.04 -5.45
C PRO A 175 -1.83 24.53 -5.39
N ALA A 176 -1.56 25.73 -5.94
CA ALA A 176 -0.22 26.31 -5.91
C ALA A 176 0.19 26.67 -4.48
N GLY A 177 1.39 26.25 -4.07
CA GLY A 177 1.92 26.50 -2.72
C GLY A 177 1.45 25.53 -1.62
N ASP A 178 0.66 24.51 -1.95
CA ASP A 178 0.39 23.40 -1.03
C ASP A 178 1.64 22.52 -0.87
N GLU A 179 1.69 21.71 0.21
CA GLU A 179 2.67 20.64 0.32
C GLU A 179 2.53 19.66 -0.85
N ALA A 180 3.55 18.85 -1.13
CA ALA A 180 3.45 17.88 -2.22
C ALA A 180 2.35 16.85 -1.93
N HIS A 181 1.35 16.77 -2.81
CA HIS A 181 0.30 15.76 -2.76
C HIS A 181 0.84 14.40 -3.16
N ARG A 182 0.25 13.34 -2.59
CA ARG A 182 0.59 11.94 -2.89
C ARG A 182 -0.44 11.32 -3.83
N TYR A 183 0.04 10.79 -4.94
CA TYR A 183 -0.77 10.10 -5.94
C TYR A 183 -0.54 8.60 -5.83
N PHE A 184 -1.54 7.88 -5.31
CA PHE A 184 -1.46 6.44 -5.09
C PHE A 184 -1.94 5.67 -6.32
N PHE A 185 -1.01 5.17 -7.11
CA PHE A 185 -1.28 4.19 -8.15
C PHE A 185 -1.42 2.82 -7.48
N ARG A 186 -2.60 2.20 -7.58
CA ARG A 186 -2.90 0.89 -7.01
C ARG A 186 -3.37 -0.05 -8.10
N LEU A 187 -2.61 -1.12 -8.31
CA LEU A 187 -2.97 -2.20 -9.20
C LEU A 187 -3.46 -3.38 -8.37
N TYR A 188 -4.61 -3.92 -8.72
CA TYR A 188 -5.24 -5.05 -8.04
C TYR A 188 -5.33 -6.22 -8.99
N ALA A 189 -4.98 -7.42 -8.53
CA ALA A 189 -5.27 -8.67 -9.23
C ALA A 189 -6.49 -9.34 -8.59
N ALA A 190 -7.55 -9.55 -9.37
CA ALA A 190 -8.81 -10.15 -8.92
C ALA A 190 -8.92 -11.61 -9.34
N ASP A 191 -9.55 -12.44 -8.51
CA ASP A 191 -9.81 -13.87 -8.79
C ASP A 191 -10.98 -14.12 -9.75
N ARG A 192 -11.63 -13.05 -10.23
CA ARG A 192 -12.80 -13.06 -11.11
C ARG A 192 -12.81 -11.80 -11.99
N PRO A 193 -13.57 -11.82 -13.09
CA PRO A 193 -13.93 -10.59 -13.79
C PRO A 193 -14.78 -9.67 -12.89
N LEU A 194 -14.53 -8.36 -12.94
CA LEU A 194 -15.26 -7.36 -12.16
C LEU A 194 -16.64 -7.07 -12.74
N GLN A 195 -16.81 -7.24 -14.06
CA GLN A 195 -18.08 -7.06 -14.78
C GLN A 195 -18.72 -5.69 -14.55
N LEU A 196 -17.89 -4.66 -14.49
CA LEU A 196 -18.31 -3.29 -14.23
C LEU A 196 -18.75 -2.58 -15.52
N PRO A 197 -19.74 -1.66 -15.45
CA PRO A 197 -20.17 -0.87 -16.60
C PRO A 197 -19.08 0.13 -17.02
N GLY A 198 -19.15 0.61 -18.26
CA GLY A 198 -18.18 1.56 -18.85
C GLY A 198 -18.03 2.93 -18.15
N ARG A 199 -18.76 3.17 -17.04
CA ARG A 199 -18.73 4.39 -16.24
C ARG A 199 -18.55 4.10 -14.74
N ALA A 200 -17.99 2.95 -14.40
CA ALA A 200 -17.77 2.56 -13.02
C ALA A 200 -16.85 3.56 -12.30
N THR A 201 -17.24 3.96 -11.10
CA THR A 201 -16.47 4.85 -10.23
C THR A 201 -15.38 4.08 -9.49
N ALA A 202 -14.44 4.78 -8.85
CA ALA A 202 -13.47 4.14 -7.97
C ALA A 202 -14.16 3.35 -6.83
N ASP A 203 -15.27 3.85 -6.30
CA ASP A 203 -16.06 3.16 -5.27
C ASP A 203 -16.69 1.87 -5.79
N ASP A 204 -17.21 1.87 -7.02
CA ASP A 204 -17.72 0.64 -7.66
C ASP A 204 -16.62 -0.41 -7.83
N VAL A 205 -15.41 0.03 -8.21
CA VAL A 205 -14.23 -0.85 -8.34
C VAL A 205 -13.83 -1.42 -6.98
N HIS A 206 -13.71 -0.58 -5.95
CA HIS A 206 -13.40 -1.03 -4.58
C HIS A 206 -14.43 -2.03 -4.07
N ALA A 207 -15.72 -1.77 -4.33
CA ALA A 207 -16.80 -2.68 -3.94
C ALA A 207 -16.71 -4.03 -4.68
N ALA A 208 -16.43 -4.02 -5.99
CA ALA A 208 -16.28 -5.24 -6.78
C ALA A 208 -15.03 -6.07 -6.38
N LEU A 209 -13.98 -5.41 -5.91
CA LEU A 209 -12.75 -6.04 -5.44
C LEU A 209 -12.87 -6.64 -4.03
N HIS A 210 -13.84 -6.20 -3.23
CA HIS A 210 -13.97 -6.63 -1.84
C HIS A 210 -14.11 -8.16 -1.72
N GLY A 211 -13.14 -8.80 -1.05
CA GLY A 211 -13.09 -10.26 -0.88
C GLY A 211 -12.54 -11.04 -2.08
N HIS A 212 -12.14 -10.36 -3.15
CA HIS A 212 -11.70 -10.95 -4.42
C HIS A 212 -10.26 -10.58 -4.81
N VAL A 213 -9.58 -9.73 -4.04
CA VAL A 213 -8.19 -9.34 -4.28
C VAL A 213 -7.25 -10.50 -3.93
N LEU A 214 -6.52 -10.99 -4.93
CA LEU A 214 -5.45 -11.97 -4.75
C LEU A 214 -4.13 -11.31 -4.33
N SER A 215 -3.83 -10.15 -4.91
CA SER A 215 -2.64 -9.36 -4.60
C SER A 215 -2.84 -7.90 -5.03
N ARG A 216 -2.03 -6.99 -4.48
CA ARG A 216 -2.06 -5.57 -4.77
C ARG A 216 -0.65 -5.00 -4.86
N GLY A 217 -0.37 -4.26 -5.93
CA GLY A 217 0.81 -3.41 -6.07
C GLY A 217 0.46 -1.95 -5.80
N THR A 218 1.40 -1.20 -5.24
CA THR A 218 1.23 0.24 -4.99
C THR A 218 2.50 0.99 -5.35
N LEU A 219 2.33 2.08 -6.09
CA LEU A 219 3.36 3.05 -6.41
C LEU A 219 2.83 4.43 -6.02
N VAL A 220 3.60 5.20 -5.26
CA VAL A 220 3.24 6.55 -4.84
C VAL A 220 4.12 7.54 -5.58
N GLY A 221 3.51 8.48 -6.29
CA GLY A 221 4.21 9.63 -6.84
C GLY A 221 3.87 10.89 -6.05
N LEU A 222 4.80 11.86 -6.01
CA LEU A 222 4.61 13.16 -5.39
C LEU A 222 4.46 14.24 -6.47
N PHE A 223 3.63 15.25 -6.22
CA PHE A 223 3.59 16.43 -7.09
C PHE A 223 3.26 17.69 -6.30
N ALA A 224 3.89 18.81 -6.66
CA ALA A 224 3.68 20.13 -6.06
C ALA A 224 3.78 21.21 -7.16
N ARG A 225 3.23 22.39 -6.90
CA ARG A 225 3.26 23.55 -7.82
C ARG A 225 3.76 24.81 -7.14
#